data_AF-A0A7T8GWG8-F1
#
_entry.id   AF-A0A7T8GWG8-F1
#
_cell.length_a   1.000
_cell.length_b   1.000
_cell.length_c   1.000
_cell.angle_alpha   90.00
_cell.angle_beta   90.00
_cell.angle_gamma   90.00
#
_symmetry.space_group_name_H-M   'P 1'
#
loop_
_entity.id
_entity.type
_entity.pdbx_description
1 polymer ?
#
loop_
_entity_poly.entity_id
_entity_poly.type
_entity_poly.pdbx_seq_one_letter_code
_entity_poly.pdbx_strand_id
1 'polypeptide(L)'
;MNHLKKAQQRSKVLPGNLFECSKWTRFNNNGFPKKHPGTIHNARWITTASTVMRLYIQTRNPPKELTRLVVMILNIYGPTFVNIKRKPHIKYASHHYFFALHQGRQHLTKEERDVVESSFKINSFSAHPEVILLGALFDPDKNTRRTAVDIIIKDREKRKIGSFRQYIRPTKYLNFNAKSYLELVDLSTIPNSFLTEPPLTFNIKNEEFLKCIEGDLLDIPDIPCHSQNVERFVASTTKEAKKTPDERTRHQRLVTIHHSRSKISKDFQKSDFIAFENDE
;
A
#
# COMPACT_ATOMS: atom_id res chain seq x y z
N MET A 1 -27.24 33.47 10.62
CA MET A 1 -27.00 33.43 9.14
C MET A 1 -25.53 33.46 8.70
N ASN A 2 -24.55 33.89 9.52
CA ASN A 2 -23.13 33.95 9.09
C ASN A 2 -22.24 32.74 9.41
N HIS A 3 -22.74 31.72 10.11
CA HIS A 3 -21.96 30.50 10.41
C HIS A 3 -22.13 29.37 9.37
N LEU A 4 -23.17 29.43 8.53
CA LEU A 4 -23.43 28.44 7.47
C LEU A 4 -22.55 28.63 6.23
N LYS A 5 -22.11 29.86 5.94
CA LYS A 5 -21.21 30.15 4.81
C LYS A 5 -19.76 29.72 5.06
N LYS A 6 -19.29 29.71 6.32
CA LYS A 6 -17.94 29.21 6.66
C LYS A 6 -17.82 27.68 6.61
N ALA A 7 -18.93 26.94 6.76
CA ALA A 7 -18.95 25.49 6.62
C ALA A 7 -18.92 25.03 5.15
N GLN A 8 -19.52 25.81 4.23
CA GLN A 8 -19.46 25.55 2.79
C GLN A 8 -18.09 25.88 2.16
N GLN A 9 -17.24 26.68 2.82
CA GLN A 9 -15.93 27.05 2.29
C GLN A 9 -14.80 26.05 2.62
N ARG A 10 -15.05 25.12 3.55
CA ARG A 10 -14.10 24.03 3.90
C ARG A 10 -14.32 22.74 3.11
N SER A 11 -15.24 22.72 2.13
CA SER A 11 -15.63 21.53 1.36
C SER A 11 -14.84 21.27 0.07
N LYS A 12 -13.70 21.94 -0.17
CA LYS A 12 -12.99 21.89 -1.46
C LYS A 12 -11.72 21.02 -1.53
N VAL A 13 -11.51 20.09 -0.61
CA VAL A 13 -10.43 19.09 -0.75
C VAL A 13 -10.95 17.71 -0.32
N LEU A 14 -11.38 16.92 -1.29
CA LEU A 14 -11.77 15.51 -1.12
C LEU A 14 -10.50 14.65 -1.11
N PRO A 15 -10.15 13.97 -0.01
CA PRO A 15 -8.90 13.20 0.02
C PRO A 15 -9.20 11.73 -0.30
N GLY A 16 -8.31 11.07 -1.05
CA GLY A 16 -8.71 10.00 -1.96
C GLY A 16 -8.50 8.56 -1.55
N ASN A 17 -8.67 8.14 -0.29
CA ASN A 17 -8.65 6.71 0.08
C ASN A 17 -9.93 6.30 0.83
N LEU A 18 -10.19 4.99 0.99
CA LEU A 18 -11.30 4.46 1.78
C LEU A 18 -11.28 4.97 3.25
N PHE A 19 -10.11 5.38 3.76
CA PHE A 19 -9.95 6.01 5.08
C PHE A 19 -10.56 7.43 5.11
N GLU A 20 -10.51 8.16 4.02
CA GLU A 20 -11.14 9.46 3.85
C GLU A 20 -12.63 9.30 3.54
N CYS A 21 -13.02 8.30 2.75
CA CYS A 21 -14.41 7.85 2.66
C CYS A 21 -14.97 7.46 4.04
N SER A 22 -14.16 6.87 4.92
CA SER A 22 -14.58 6.57 6.29
C SER A 22 -14.74 7.83 7.17
N LYS A 23 -14.12 8.96 6.81
CA LYS A 23 -14.43 10.24 7.49
C LYS A 23 -15.85 10.74 7.20
N TRP A 24 -16.49 10.28 6.12
CA TRP A 24 -17.91 10.50 5.83
C TRP A 24 -18.85 9.68 6.71
N THR A 25 -18.37 8.58 7.32
CA THR A 25 -19.17 7.80 8.28
C THR A 25 -19.31 8.47 9.66
N ARG A 26 -18.84 9.72 9.80
CA ARG A 26 -19.16 10.59 10.94
C ARG A 26 -20.58 11.16 10.78
N PHE A 27 -21.59 10.31 10.89
CA PHE A 27 -22.98 10.75 10.87
C PHE A 27 -23.40 11.31 12.24
N ASN A 28 -23.82 12.58 12.25
CA ASN A 28 -24.68 13.13 13.31
C ASN A 28 -26.14 12.89 12.90
N ASN A 29 -26.91 12.17 13.72
CA ASN A 29 -27.82 12.76 14.72
C ASN A 29 -28.96 11.84 15.20
N ASN A 30 -29.09 10.58 14.76
CA ASN A 30 -30.17 9.69 15.24
C ASN A 30 -29.72 8.26 15.60
N GLY A 31 -28.78 8.12 16.56
CA GLY A 31 -28.73 6.91 17.40
C GLY A 31 -27.55 5.95 17.23
N PHE A 32 -26.35 6.36 17.70
CA PHE A 32 -25.42 5.54 18.49
C PHE A 32 -24.56 6.51 19.33
N PRO A 33 -24.21 6.19 20.60
CA PRO A 33 -23.58 7.16 21.50
C PRO A 33 -22.17 7.49 21.05
N LYS A 34 -21.78 8.77 21.21
CA LYS A 34 -20.43 9.29 20.99
C LYS A 34 -19.41 8.54 21.85
N LYS A 35 -18.93 7.39 21.39
CA LYS A 35 -17.64 6.86 21.80
C LYS A 35 -16.69 7.16 20.66
N HIS A 36 -15.94 8.26 20.79
CA HIS A 36 -14.86 8.61 19.87
C HIS A 36 -14.01 7.36 19.62
N PRO A 37 -14.09 6.70 18.46
CA PRO A 37 -13.06 5.73 18.14
C PRO A 37 -11.79 6.56 17.98
N GLY A 38 -10.80 6.34 18.83
CA GLY A 38 -9.50 7.01 18.73
C GLY A 38 -8.93 6.90 17.31
N THR A 39 -7.92 7.73 16.99
CA THR A 39 -7.31 7.85 15.66
C THR A 39 -7.33 6.54 14.87
N ILE A 40 -8.18 6.46 13.84
CA ILE A 40 -8.29 5.27 13.00
C ILE A 40 -6.92 5.08 12.33
N HIS A 41 -6.28 3.95 12.59
CA HIS A 41 -5.00 3.60 11.97
C HIS A 41 -5.29 2.82 10.69
N ASN A 42 -4.55 3.08 9.59
CA ASN A 42 -4.66 2.34 8.31
C ASN A 42 -4.57 0.80 8.48
N ALA A 43 -3.98 0.34 9.59
CA ALA A 43 -3.87 -1.07 9.95
C ALA A 43 -5.20 -1.76 10.29
N ARG A 44 -6.33 -1.03 10.38
CA ARG A 44 -7.65 -1.58 10.74
C ARG A 44 -8.65 -1.59 9.60
N TRP A 45 -8.19 -1.77 8.36
CA TRP A 45 -9.07 -1.79 7.19
C TRP A 45 -10.18 -2.86 7.32
N ILE A 46 -9.87 -4.05 7.84
CA ILE A 46 -10.86 -5.14 8.05
C ILE A 46 -11.96 -4.67 9.00
N THR A 47 -11.60 -4.03 10.11
CA THR A 47 -12.58 -3.51 11.07
C THR A 47 -13.47 -2.46 10.43
N THR A 48 -12.90 -1.54 9.66
CA THR A 48 -13.66 -0.51 8.94
C THR A 48 -14.59 -1.15 7.91
N ALA A 49 -14.09 -2.08 7.09
CA ALA A 49 -14.88 -2.78 6.08
C ALA A 49 -16.05 -3.55 6.70
N SER A 50 -15.78 -4.36 7.73
CA SER A 50 -16.82 -5.10 8.46
C SER A 50 -17.86 -4.19 9.11
N THR A 51 -17.45 -3.03 9.61
CA THR A 51 -18.37 -2.03 10.18
C THR A 51 -19.28 -1.44 9.11
N VAL A 52 -18.73 -1.04 7.97
CA VAL A 52 -19.51 -0.49 6.84
C VAL A 52 -20.49 -1.53 6.29
N MET A 53 -20.05 -2.77 6.10
CA MET A 53 -20.91 -3.86 5.63
C MET A 53 -22.03 -4.19 6.63
N ARG A 54 -21.74 -4.17 7.94
CA ARG A 54 -22.76 -4.36 8.98
C ARG A 54 -23.79 -3.23 8.97
N LEU A 55 -23.33 -1.98 8.86
CA LEU A 55 -24.22 -0.81 8.76
C LEU A 55 -25.14 -0.93 7.54
N TYR A 56 -24.62 -1.37 6.40
CA TYR A 56 -25.41 -1.62 5.20
C TYR A 56 -26.51 -2.66 5.44
N ILE A 57 -26.19 -3.82 6.02
CA ILE A 57 -27.17 -4.88 6.33
C ILE A 57 -28.23 -4.41 7.32
N GLN A 58 -27.87 -3.57 8.29
CA GLN A 58 -28.78 -3.05 9.31
C GLN A 58 -29.68 -1.91 8.81
N THR A 59 -29.38 -1.32 7.66
CA THR A 59 -30.14 -0.18 7.13
C THR A 59 -31.20 -0.67 6.14
N ARG A 60 -32.49 -0.55 6.51
CA ARG A 60 -33.63 -1.03 5.68
C ARG A 60 -33.62 -0.47 4.25
N ASN A 61 -33.27 0.81 4.09
CA ASN A 61 -33.14 1.51 2.80
C ASN A 61 -31.79 2.24 2.76
N PRO A 62 -30.68 1.55 2.42
CA PRO A 62 -29.36 2.14 2.50
C PRO A 62 -29.18 3.28 1.49
N PRO A 63 -28.61 4.43 1.90
CA PRO A 63 -28.36 5.53 0.98
C PRO A 63 -27.37 5.10 -0.11
N LYS A 64 -27.43 5.77 -1.27
CA LYS A 64 -26.61 5.44 -2.43
C LYS A 64 -25.13 5.38 -2.08
N GLU A 65 -24.65 6.32 -1.27
CA GLU A 65 -23.27 6.44 -0.82
C GLU A 65 -22.84 5.20 -0.02
N LEU A 66 -23.69 4.71 0.89
CA LEU A 66 -23.40 3.50 1.66
C LEU A 66 -23.33 2.27 0.76
N THR A 67 -24.26 2.16 -0.21
CA THR A 67 -24.24 1.10 -1.22
C THR A 67 -22.96 1.15 -2.06
N ARG A 68 -22.52 2.34 -2.50
CA ARG A 68 -21.28 2.52 -3.26
C ARG A 68 -20.06 2.08 -2.44
N LEU A 69 -19.99 2.40 -1.15
CA LEU A 69 -18.90 1.94 -0.29
C LEU A 69 -18.84 0.42 -0.16
N VAL A 70 -19.98 -0.25 -0.03
CA VAL A 70 -20.02 -1.72 -0.01
C VAL A 70 -19.55 -2.31 -1.34
N VAL A 71 -19.97 -1.73 -2.48
CA VAL A 71 -19.47 -2.13 -3.81
C VAL A 71 -17.95 -2.01 -3.89
N MET A 72 -17.37 -0.90 -3.42
CA MET A 72 -15.91 -0.72 -3.39
C MET A 72 -15.20 -1.76 -2.51
N ILE A 73 -15.75 -2.04 -1.33
CA ILE A 73 -15.19 -3.02 -0.39
C ILE A 73 -15.19 -4.41 -1.02
N LEU A 74 -16.32 -4.85 -1.55
CA LEU A 74 -16.51 -6.22 -2.03
C LEU A 74 -15.83 -6.48 -3.38
N ASN A 75 -15.75 -5.48 -4.27
CA ASN A 75 -15.25 -5.69 -5.63
C ASN A 75 -13.81 -5.23 -5.84
N ILE A 76 -13.28 -4.34 -5.00
CA ILE A 76 -11.94 -3.77 -5.18
C ILE A 76 -11.04 -4.15 -4.01
N TYR A 77 -11.36 -3.68 -2.81
CA TYR A 77 -10.47 -3.81 -1.65
C TYR A 77 -10.35 -5.26 -1.16
N GLY A 78 -11.48 -5.94 -0.95
CA GLY A 78 -11.50 -7.34 -0.49
C GLY A 78 -10.74 -8.27 -1.44
N PRO A 79 -11.07 -8.30 -2.74
CA PRO A 79 -10.35 -9.13 -3.71
C PRO A 79 -8.87 -8.79 -3.81
N THR A 80 -8.50 -7.50 -3.79
CA THR A 80 -7.09 -7.07 -3.80
C THR A 80 -6.36 -7.57 -2.56
N PHE A 81 -6.96 -7.44 -1.39
CA PHE A 81 -6.39 -7.94 -0.13
C PHE A 81 -6.19 -9.46 -0.17
N VAL A 82 -7.19 -10.22 -0.62
CA VAL A 82 -7.08 -11.69 -0.75
C VAL A 82 -5.97 -12.05 -1.74
N ASN A 83 -5.87 -11.33 -2.86
CA ASN A 83 -4.83 -11.58 -3.86
C ASN A 83 -3.42 -11.35 -3.28
N ILE A 84 -3.22 -10.27 -2.52
CA ILE A 84 -1.97 -9.99 -1.80
C ILE A 84 -1.67 -11.09 -0.78
N LYS A 85 -2.67 -11.58 -0.04
CA LYS A 85 -2.46 -12.65 0.94
C LYS A 85 -2.09 -13.98 0.29
N ARG A 86 -2.66 -14.28 -0.87
CA ARG A 86 -2.35 -15.50 -1.64
C ARG A 86 -0.95 -15.45 -2.26
N LYS A 87 -0.48 -14.28 -2.68
CA LYS A 87 0.82 -14.08 -3.33
C LYS A 87 1.58 -12.94 -2.65
N PRO A 88 2.07 -13.12 -1.42
CA PRO A 88 2.54 -12.00 -0.60
C PRO A 88 3.86 -11.39 -1.06
N HIS A 89 4.59 -12.01 -1.99
CA HIS A 89 5.96 -11.62 -2.33
C HIS A 89 6.04 -10.37 -3.23
N ILE A 90 7.12 -9.60 -3.08
CA ILE A 90 7.36 -8.33 -3.79
C ILE A 90 7.36 -8.47 -5.31
N LYS A 91 7.73 -9.63 -5.86
CA LYS A 91 7.61 -9.95 -7.30
C LYS A 91 6.18 -9.87 -7.85
N TYR A 92 5.16 -9.98 -6.99
CA TYR A 92 3.76 -9.83 -7.38
C TYR A 92 3.19 -8.44 -7.09
N ALA A 93 3.98 -7.49 -6.58
CA ALA A 93 3.48 -6.18 -6.17
C ALA A 93 2.85 -5.39 -7.34
N SER A 94 3.49 -5.36 -8.52
CA SER A 94 2.93 -4.70 -9.71
C SER A 94 1.66 -5.38 -10.20
N HIS A 95 1.60 -6.72 -10.10
CA HIS A 95 0.40 -7.49 -10.43
C HIS A 95 -0.79 -7.11 -9.51
N HIS A 96 -0.56 -6.98 -8.21
CA HIS A 96 -1.59 -6.56 -7.25
C HIS A 96 -2.04 -5.13 -7.48
N TYR A 97 -1.09 -4.24 -7.78
CA TYR A 97 -1.39 -2.85 -8.08
C TYR A 97 -2.24 -2.71 -9.35
N PHE A 98 -1.84 -3.40 -10.42
CA PHE A 98 -2.61 -3.51 -11.66
C PHE A 98 -4.00 -4.10 -11.42
N PHE A 99 -4.10 -5.18 -10.64
CA PHE A 99 -5.38 -5.79 -10.31
C PHE A 99 -6.31 -4.79 -9.61
N ALA A 100 -5.83 -4.07 -8.60
CA ALA A 100 -6.62 -3.05 -7.91
C ALA A 100 -7.07 -1.92 -8.85
N LEU A 101 -6.17 -1.47 -9.73
CA LEU A 101 -6.47 -0.45 -10.74
C LEU A 101 -7.53 -0.96 -11.73
N HIS A 102 -7.41 -2.20 -12.19
CA HIS A 102 -8.38 -2.84 -13.08
C HIS A 102 -9.76 -2.95 -12.42
N GLN A 103 -9.84 -3.47 -11.20
CA GLN A 103 -11.09 -3.52 -10.43
C GLN A 103 -11.69 -2.13 -10.23
N GLY A 104 -10.85 -1.12 -9.96
CA GLY A 104 -11.28 0.27 -9.89
C GLY A 104 -11.98 0.75 -11.17
N ARG A 105 -11.43 0.42 -12.34
CA ARG A 105 -12.06 0.76 -13.63
C ARG A 105 -13.39 0.07 -13.86
N GLN A 106 -13.51 -1.19 -13.46
CA GLN A 106 -14.73 -1.98 -13.69
C GLN A 106 -15.89 -1.55 -12.78
N HIS A 107 -15.59 -1.12 -11.56
CA HIS A 107 -16.61 -0.98 -10.53
C HIS A 107 -16.88 0.46 -10.06
N LEU A 108 -15.99 1.42 -10.35
CA LEU A 108 -16.14 2.82 -9.94
C LEU A 108 -16.73 3.69 -11.05
N THR A 109 -17.51 4.71 -10.66
CA THR A 109 -17.91 5.78 -11.58
C THR A 109 -16.70 6.66 -11.94
N LYS A 110 -16.85 7.56 -12.91
CA LYS A 110 -15.78 8.49 -13.26
C LYS A 110 -15.38 9.37 -12.07
N GLU A 111 -16.36 9.91 -11.37
CA GLU A 111 -16.16 10.82 -10.23
C GLU A 111 -15.44 10.10 -9.07
N GLU A 112 -15.80 8.84 -8.82
CA GLU A 112 -15.14 8.03 -7.79
C GLU A 112 -13.70 7.66 -8.19
N ARG A 113 -13.46 7.39 -9.48
CA ARG A 113 -12.10 7.15 -9.98
C ARG A 113 -11.23 8.38 -9.77
N ASP A 114 -11.71 9.56 -10.12
CA ASP A 114 -10.95 10.82 -9.95
C ASP A 114 -10.51 11.02 -8.49
N VAL A 115 -11.35 10.64 -7.53
CA VAL A 115 -11.02 10.65 -6.10
C VAL A 115 -9.95 9.61 -5.77
N VAL A 116 -10.14 8.35 -6.18
CA VAL A 116 -9.26 7.23 -5.83
C VAL A 116 -7.91 7.28 -6.56
N GLU A 117 -7.83 7.93 -7.73
CA GLU A 117 -6.59 8.13 -8.48
C GLU A 117 -5.49 8.74 -7.63
N SER A 118 -5.83 9.72 -6.79
CA SER A 118 -4.86 10.36 -5.90
C SER A 118 -4.20 9.35 -4.95
N SER A 119 -4.93 8.32 -4.50
CA SER A 119 -4.36 7.24 -3.71
C SER A 119 -3.51 6.29 -4.52
N PHE A 120 -3.89 5.97 -5.75
CA PHE A 120 -3.02 5.20 -6.64
C PHE A 120 -1.71 5.95 -6.88
N LYS A 121 -1.77 7.26 -7.14
CA LYS A 121 -0.61 8.16 -7.28
C LYS A 121 0.27 8.15 -6.04
N ILE A 122 -0.33 8.13 -4.84
CA ILE A 122 0.42 8.06 -3.59
C ILE A 122 1.03 6.67 -3.36
N ASN A 123 0.39 5.60 -3.80
CA ASN A 123 0.86 4.23 -3.57
C ASN A 123 1.59 3.62 -4.78
N SER A 124 2.01 4.42 -5.76
CA SER A 124 2.55 3.92 -7.03
C SER A 124 3.97 3.38 -6.99
N PHE A 125 4.56 3.14 -5.81
CA PHE A 125 5.83 2.42 -5.71
C PHE A 125 5.73 0.99 -6.27
N SER A 126 4.58 0.35 -6.18
CA SER A 126 4.35 -0.96 -6.82
C SER A 126 4.32 -0.88 -8.35
N ALA A 127 4.19 0.32 -8.93
CA ALA A 127 4.29 0.57 -10.36
C ALA A 127 5.68 1.10 -10.76
N HIS A 128 6.66 1.12 -9.84
CA HIS A 128 8.02 1.54 -10.17
C HIS A 128 8.65 0.55 -11.16
N PRO A 129 9.43 1.01 -12.16
CA PRO A 129 10.06 0.13 -13.14
C PRO A 129 10.80 -1.05 -12.53
N GLU A 130 11.63 -0.84 -11.50
CA GLU A 130 12.26 -1.95 -10.76
C GLU A 130 11.28 -3.04 -10.28
N VAL A 131 10.10 -2.66 -9.79
CA VAL A 131 9.12 -3.63 -9.29
C VAL A 131 8.43 -4.33 -10.47
N ILE A 132 8.20 -3.61 -11.58
CA ILE A 132 7.69 -4.19 -12.83
C ILE A 132 8.70 -5.19 -13.39
N LEU A 133 9.98 -4.82 -13.48
CA LEU A 133 11.08 -5.69 -13.91
C LEU A 133 11.20 -6.92 -13.03
N LEU A 134 11.09 -6.75 -11.71
CA LEU A 134 11.12 -7.87 -10.77
C LEU A 134 9.94 -8.83 -10.99
N GLY A 135 8.74 -8.31 -11.28
CA GLY A 135 7.61 -9.16 -11.66
C GLY A 135 7.83 -9.87 -13.00
N ALA A 136 8.38 -9.14 -13.97
CA ALA A 136 8.65 -9.63 -15.32
C ALA A 136 9.70 -10.75 -15.35
N LEU A 137 10.67 -10.77 -14.44
CA LEU A 137 11.64 -11.88 -14.28
C LEU A 137 10.97 -13.22 -13.94
N PHE A 138 9.80 -13.21 -13.28
CA PHE A 138 9.05 -14.42 -12.93
C PHE A 138 7.77 -14.58 -13.76
N ASP A 139 7.64 -13.83 -14.86
CA ASP A 139 6.49 -13.94 -15.75
C ASP A 139 6.53 -15.28 -16.48
N PRO A 140 5.38 -15.96 -16.72
CA PRO A 140 5.33 -17.16 -17.54
C PRO A 140 5.78 -16.93 -18.98
N ASP A 141 5.63 -15.72 -19.53
CA ASP A 141 6.03 -15.41 -20.90
C ASP A 141 7.56 -15.20 -21.03
N LYS A 142 8.16 -15.96 -21.95
CA LYS A 142 9.61 -15.93 -22.23
C LYS A 142 10.06 -14.55 -22.74
N ASN A 143 9.26 -13.90 -23.57
CA ASN A 143 9.62 -12.59 -24.13
C ASN A 143 9.63 -11.52 -23.04
N THR A 144 8.66 -11.56 -22.13
CA THR A 144 8.59 -10.69 -20.95
C THR A 144 9.81 -10.86 -20.05
N ARG A 145 10.21 -12.10 -19.75
CA ARG A 145 11.45 -12.37 -18.99
C ARG A 145 12.69 -11.81 -19.71
N ARG A 146 12.80 -12.03 -21.03
CA ARG A 146 13.90 -11.51 -21.85
C ARG A 146 13.98 -9.98 -21.79
N THR A 147 12.87 -9.28 -22.00
CA THR A 147 12.84 -7.81 -21.92
C THR A 147 13.31 -7.31 -20.55
N ALA A 148 12.90 -7.97 -19.47
CA ALA A 148 13.35 -7.59 -18.12
C ALA A 148 14.86 -7.77 -17.94
N VAL A 149 15.39 -8.92 -18.37
CA VAL A 149 16.82 -9.22 -18.32
C VAL A 149 17.65 -8.23 -19.15
N ASP A 150 17.22 -7.91 -20.37
CA ASP A 150 17.92 -6.98 -21.25
C ASP A 150 18.03 -5.58 -20.62
N ILE A 151 16.95 -5.10 -19.98
CA ILE A 151 16.93 -3.82 -19.28
C ILE A 151 17.88 -3.85 -18.07
N ILE A 152 17.85 -4.94 -17.28
CA ILE A 152 18.70 -5.10 -16.09
C ILE A 152 20.19 -5.14 -16.46
N ILE A 153 20.58 -5.94 -17.45
CA ILE A 153 21.97 -6.04 -17.91
C ILE A 153 22.45 -4.69 -18.43
N LYS A 154 21.62 -4.00 -19.24
CA LYS A 154 21.93 -2.67 -19.77
C LYS A 154 22.12 -1.62 -18.68
N ASP A 155 21.34 -1.66 -17.60
CA ASP A 155 21.56 -0.75 -16.45
C ASP A 155 22.84 -1.12 -15.70
N ARG A 156 23.10 -2.41 -15.49
CA ARG A 156 24.30 -2.93 -14.82
C ARG A 156 25.59 -2.48 -15.50
N GLU A 157 25.64 -2.52 -16.83
CA GLU A 157 26.79 -2.05 -17.62
C GLU A 157 27.04 -0.54 -17.51
N LYS A 158 25.98 0.24 -17.34
CA LYS A 158 26.06 1.72 -17.23
C LYS A 158 26.39 2.20 -15.83
N ARG A 159 26.25 1.35 -14.83
CA ARG A 159 26.36 1.73 -13.43
C ARG A 159 27.78 2.11 -13.08
N LYS A 160 27.98 3.38 -12.71
CA LYS A 160 29.26 3.86 -12.20
C LYS A 160 29.44 3.50 -10.74
N ILE A 161 30.65 3.11 -10.35
CA ILE A 161 31.02 2.90 -8.94
C ILE A 161 30.77 4.21 -8.17
N GLY A 162 30.06 4.11 -7.04
CA GLY A 162 29.69 5.27 -6.21
C GLY A 162 28.45 6.04 -6.68
N SER A 163 27.78 5.62 -7.75
CA SER A 163 26.48 6.20 -8.14
C SER A 163 25.36 5.76 -7.19
N PHE A 164 24.49 6.69 -6.80
CA PHE A 164 23.36 6.41 -5.92
C PHE A 164 22.08 6.20 -6.72
N ARG A 165 21.40 5.08 -6.47
CA ARG A 165 20.06 4.80 -6.98
C ARG A 165 19.03 5.73 -6.33
N GLN A 166 18.28 6.47 -7.14
CA GLN A 166 17.16 7.29 -6.66
C GLN A 166 15.84 6.55 -6.82
N TYR A 167 15.21 6.15 -5.71
CA TYR A 167 13.90 5.49 -5.74
C TYR A 167 12.77 6.50 -5.62
N ILE A 168 12.37 7.05 -6.75
CA ILE A 168 11.36 8.09 -6.83
C ILE A 168 10.05 7.48 -7.29
N ARG A 169 8.94 7.93 -6.69
CA ARG A 169 7.62 7.46 -7.06
C ARG A 169 7.28 7.80 -8.52
N PRO A 170 6.80 6.86 -9.36
CA PRO A 170 6.55 7.09 -10.79
C PRO A 170 5.21 7.80 -11.04
N THR A 171 4.77 8.66 -10.12
CA THR A 171 3.41 9.25 -10.12
C THR A 171 3.04 9.96 -11.42
N LYS A 172 4.01 10.61 -12.07
CA LYS A 172 3.80 11.35 -13.33
C LYS A 172 3.68 10.45 -14.56
N TYR A 173 4.20 9.22 -14.48
CA TYR A 173 4.28 8.28 -15.61
C TYR A 173 3.27 7.14 -15.51
N LEU A 174 2.39 7.21 -14.51
CA LEU A 174 1.43 6.15 -14.24
C LEU A 174 0.32 6.14 -15.29
N ASN A 175 0.13 4.99 -15.92
CA ASN A 175 -0.93 4.75 -16.89
C ASN A 175 -2.16 4.13 -16.22
N PHE A 176 -3.18 4.95 -15.98
CA PHE A 176 -4.45 4.49 -15.41
C PHE A 176 -5.26 3.59 -16.35
N ASN A 177 -4.93 3.57 -17.64
CA ASN A 177 -5.61 2.78 -18.66
C ASN A 177 -4.85 1.49 -19.02
N ALA A 178 -3.78 1.15 -18.29
CA ALA A 178 -2.97 -0.05 -18.51
C ALA A 178 -3.83 -1.31 -18.71
N LYS A 179 -3.49 -2.14 -19.69
CA LYS A 179 -4.14 -3.44 -19.95
C LYS A 179 -3.38 -4.62 -19.34
N SER A 180 -2.13 -4.40 -18.99
CA SER A 180 -1.26 -5.34 -18.27
C SER A 180 -0.50 -4.61 -17.16
N TYR A 181 0.06 -5.35 -16.19
CA TYR A 181 0.94 -4.77 -15.17
C TYR A 181 2.22 -4.19 -15.79
N LEU A 182 2.67 -4.72 -16.94
CA LEU A 182 3.80 -4.20 -17.71
C LEU A 182 3.53 -2.80 -18.26
N GLU A 183 2.25 -2.46 -18.50
CA GLU A 183 1.82 -1.18 -19.06
C GLU A 183 1.51 -0.14 -17.97
N LEU A 184 1.72 -0.45 -16.69
CA LEU A 184 1.50 0.51 -15.59
C LEU A 184 2.35 1.78 -15.77
N VAL A 185 3.52 1.63 -16.38
CA VAL A 185 4.44 2.68 -16.80
C VAL A 185 5.03 2.24 -18.13
N ASP A 186 5.15 3.15 -19.08
CA ASP A 186 5.85 2.86 -20.32
C ASP A 186 7.37 2.87 -20.10
N LEU A 187 7.96 1.68 -20.06
CA LEU A 187 9.40 1.47 -19.85
C LEU A 187 10.26 2.01 -21.00
N SER A 188 9.68 2.25 -22.18
CA SER A 188 10.41 2.77 -23.35
C SER A 188 10.55 4.29 -23.34
N THR A 189 9.61 5.01 -22.69
CA THR A 189 9.57 6.48 -22.67
C THR A 189 9.91 7.08 -21.31
N ILE A 190 9.85 6.30 -20.22
CA ILE A 190 10.24 6.79 -18.90
C ILE A 190 11.73 7.19 -18.87
N PRO A 191 12.13 8.26 -18.14
CA PRO A 191 13.53 8.63 -18.06
C PRO A 191 14.41 7.47 -17.57
N ASN A 192 15.58 7.33 -18.20
CA ASN A 192 16.55 6.29 -17.85
C ASN A 192 16.92 6.27 -16.35
N SER A 193 16.76 7.38 -15.63
CA SER A 193 16.98 7.45 -14.18
C SER A 193 16.03 6.60 -13.34
N PHE A 194 14.89 6.16 -13.90
CA PHE A 194 13.96 5.22 -13.25
C PHE A 194 14.19 3.76 -13.66
N LEU A 195 14.89 3.53 -14.79
CA LEU A 195 15.19 2.20 -15.33
C LEU A 195 16.44 1.62 -14.68
N THR A 196 16.37 1.45 -13.37
CA THR A 196 17.45 0.89 -12.56
C THR A 196 17.24 -0.59 -12.31
N GLU A 197 18.34 -1.32 -12.13
CA GLU A 197 18.30 -2.71 -11.71
C GLU A 197 17.66 -2.82 -10.30
N PRO A 198 16.73 -3.77 -10.07
CA PRO A 198 16.19 -4.00 -8.73
C PRO A 198 17.30 -4.41 -7.75
N PRO A 199 17.39 -3.81 -6.55
CA PRO A 199 18.44 -4.17 -5.57
C PRO A 199 18.49 -5.66 -5.21
N LEU A 200 17.36 -6.36 -5.33
CA LEU A 200 17.26 -7.80 -5.06
C LEU A 200 18.01 -8.66 -6.07
N THR A 201 18.43 -8.10 -7.20
CA THR A 201 19.14 -8.84 -8.24
C THR A 201 20.63 -8.52 -8.30
N PHE A 202 21.14 -7.61 -7.46
CA PHE A 202 22.54 -7.14 -7.52
C PHE A 202 23.57 -8.26 -7.37
N ASN A 203 23.25 -9.31 -6.62
CA ASN A 203 24.14 -10.45 -6.38
C ASN A 203 23.95 -11.60 -7.38
N ILE A 204 22.95 -11.50 -8.27
CA ILE A 204 22.64 -12.51 -9.29
C ILE A 204 23.58 -12.30 -10.48
N LYS A 205 24.20 -13.37 -10.96
CA LYS A 205 25.14 -13.29 -12.09
C LYS A 205 24.42 -13.22 -13.43
N ASN A 206 25.08 -12.68 -14.45
CA ASN A 206 24.49 -12.56 -15.78
C ASN A 206 24.11 -13.92 -16.38
N GLU A 207 24.89 -14.97 -16.09
CA GLU A 207 24.59 -16.33 -16.56
C GLU A 207 23.28 -16.88 -15.98
N GLU A 208 22.94 -16.49 -14.75
CA GLU A 208 21.68 -16.90 -14.10
C GLU A 208 20.49 -16.19 -14.73
N PHE A 209 20.64 -14.93 -15.18
CA PHE A 209 19.60 -14.26 -15.94
C PHE A 209 19.34 -14.92 -17.29
N LEU A 210 20.37 -15.39 -17.99
CA LEU A 210 20.19 -16.11 -19.25
C LEU A 210 19.39 -17.40 -19.05
N LYS A 211 19.65 -18.12 -17.96
CA LYS A 211 18.85 -19.29 -17.57
C LYS A 211 17.41 -18.92 -17.18
N CYS A 212 17.23 -17.80 -16.49
CA CYS A 212 15.92 -17.27 -16.12
C CYS A 212 15.02 -17.01 -17.35
N ILE A 213 15.59 -16.53 -18.46
CA ILE A 213 14.84 -16.39 -19.73
C ILE A 213 14.23 -17.73 -20.16
N GLU A 214 14.96 -18.82 -20.01
CA GLU A 214 14.50 -20.16 -20.38
C GLU A 214 13.50 -20.78 -19.38
N GLY A 215 13.36 -20.19 -18.18
CA GLY A 215 12.36 -20.57 -17.19
C GLY A 215 12.93 -20.98 -15.84
N ASP A 216 14.27 -20.97 -15.68
CA ASP A 216 14.89 -21.25 -14.39
C ASP A 216 14.51 -20.20 -13.36
N LEU A 217 14.25 -20.65 -12.13
CA LEU A 217 13.88 -19.75 -11.04
C LEU A 217 15.13 -19.07 -10.46
N LEU A 218 15.09 -17.74 -10.39
CA LEU A 218 16.09 -16.98 -9.67
C LEU A 218 15.92 -17.14 -8.16
N ASP A 219 17.03 -17.33 -7.45
CA ASP A 219 17.07 -17.35 -5.99
C ASP A 219 17.00 -15.91 -5.45
N ILE A 220 15.78 -15.46 -5.17
CA ILE A 220 15.50 -14.13 -4.60
C ILE A 220 14.78 -14.32 -3.27
N PRO A 221 15.18 -13.60 -2.20
CA PRO A 221 14.51 -13.68 -0.91
C PRO A 221 13.01 -13.40 -1.00
N ASP A 222 12.23 -14.18 -0.26
CA ASP A 222 10.78 -14.07 -0.18
C ASP A 222 10.34 -12.86 0.66
N ILE A 223 10.59 -11.66 0.15
CA ILE A 223 10.22 -10.41 0.81
C ILE A 223 8.74 -10.11 0.58
N PRO A 224 7.94 -9.87 1.62
CA PRO A 224 6.54 -9.53 1.44
C PRO A 224 6.38 -8.13 0.80
N CYS A 225 5.54 -8.01 -0.23
CA CYS A 225 5.17 -6.76 -0.88
C CYS A 225 4.38 -5.83 0.06
N HIS A 226 3.68 -6.41 1.03
CA HIS A 226 2.92 -5.71 2.03
C HIS A 226 3.06 -6.44 3.37
N SER A 227 3.61 -5.74 4.38
CA SER A 227 3.70 -6.26 5.74
C SER A 227 3.22 -5.22 6.74
N GLN A 228 2.22 -5.57 7.54
CA GLN A 228 1.77 -4.72 8.65
C GLN A 228 2.89 -4.47 9.67
N ASN A 229 3.82 -5.42 9.82
CA ASN A 229 4.98 -5.25 10.69
C ASN A 229 5.91 -4.17 10.13
N VAL A 230 6.14 -4.16 8.80
CA VAL A 230 6.92 -3.11 8.14
C VAL A 230 6.25 -1.74 8.33
N GLU A 231 4.93 -1.64 8.11
CA GLU A 231 4.20 -0.38 8.35
C GLU A 231 4.33 0.11 9.80
N ARG A 232 4.15 -0.78 10.78
CA ARG A 232 4.29 -0.47 12.21
C ARG A 232 5.73 -0.08 12.57
N PHE A 233 6.71 -0.72 11.95
CA PHE A 233 8.13 -0.43 12.15
C PHE A 233 8.47 0.94 11.60
N VAL A 234 8.10 1.24 10.35
CA VAL A 234 8.28 2.57 9.75
C VAL A 234 7.63 3.66 10.60
N ALA A 235 6.38 3.46 11.04
CA ALA A 235 5.69 4.41 11.91
C ALA A 235 6.42 4.64 13.24
N SER A 236 6.92 3.57 13.88
CA SER A 236 7.68 3.65 15.13
C SER A 236 9.03 4.37 14.91
N THR A 237 9.75 4.03 13.84
CA THR A 237 11.02 4.66 13.45
C THR A 237 10.84 6.14 13.17
N THR A 238 9.82 6.53 12.40
CA THR A 238 9.50 7.95 12.16
C THR A 238 9.17 8.69 13.45
N LYS A 239 8.41 8.06 14.36
CA LYS A 239 8.07 8.66 15.65
C LYS A 239 9.31 8.93 16.49
N GLU A 240 10.25 8.00 16.56
CA GLU A 240 11.48 8.18 17.33
C GLU A 240 12.48 9.10 16.62
N ALA A 241 12.57 9.07 15.29
CA ALA A 241 13.40 10.01 14.52
C ALA A 241 13.02 11.48 14.75
N LYS A 242 11.75 11.78 15.00
CA LYS A 242 11.29 13.13 15.36
C LYS A 242 11.72 13.57 16.76
N LYS A 243 12.07 12.64 17.64
CA LYS A 243 12.47 12.91 19.03
C LYS A 243 13.97 12.93 19.22
N THR A 244 14.70 12.19 18.41
CA THR A 244 16.15 12.02 18.55
C THR A 244 16.85 12.31 17.22
N PRO A 245 17.73 13.32 17.19
CA PRO A 245 18.50 13.62 15.98
C PRO A 245 19.56 12.54 15.70
N ASP A 246 20.10 11.90 16.74
CA ASP A 246 21.15 10.88 16.63
C ASP A 246 20.62 9.49 16.24
N GLU A 247 21.34 8.81 15.35
CA GLU A 247 21.00 7.48 14.82
C GLU A 247 21.14 6.39 15.88
N ARG A 248 22.24 6.39 16.65
CA ARG A 248 22.53 5.34 17.64
C ARG A 248 21.49 5.35 18.75
N THR A 249 21.14 6.53 19.23
CA THR A 249 20.08 6.75 20.22
C THR A 249 18.72 6.32 19.69
N ARG A 250 18.39 6.66 18.44
CA ARG A 250 17.16 6.22 17.78
C ARG A 250 17.07 4.70 17.71
N HIS A 251 18.15 4.03 17.29
CA HIS A 251 18.22 2.58 17.20
C HIS A 251 18.01 1.93 18.57
N GLN A 252 18.74 2.38 19.60
CA GLN A 252 18.61 1.85 20.95
C GLN A 252 17.18 1.99 21.50
N ARG A 253 16.54 3.14 21.30
CA ARG A 253 15.13 3.35 21.70
C ARG A 253 14.18 2.39 20.98
N LEU A 254 14.36 2.18 19.68
CA LEU A 254 13.54 1.24 18.92
C LEU A 254 13.71 -0.19 19.42
N VAL A 255 14.95 -0.63 19.66
CA VAL A 255 15.25 -1.96 20.23
C VAL A 255 14.58 -2.11 21.59
N THR A 256 14.72 -1.14 22.48
CA THR A 256 14.08 -1.17 23.81
C THR A 256 12.56 -1.22 23.72
N ILE A 257 11.93 -0.44 22.83
CA ILE A 257 10.48 -0.46 22.61
C ILE A 257 10.03 -1.84 22.09
N HIS A 258 10.75 -2.40 21.12
CA HIS A 258 10.41 -3.71 20.56
C HIS A 258 10.59 -4.83 21.58
N HIS A 259 11.66 -4.79 22.36
CA HIS A 259 11.93 -5.76 23.42
C HIS A 259 10.92 -5.66 24.58
N SER A 260 10.53 -4.44 24.97
CA SER A 260 9.44 -4.23 25.92
C SER A 260 8.12 -4.80 25.39
N ARG A 261 7.77 -4.50 24.13
CA ARG A 261 6.54 -5.02 23.49
C ARG A 261 6.54 -6.53 23.30
N SER A 262 7.69 -7.17 23.13
CA SER A 262 7.76 -8.63 23.05
C SER A 262 7.53 -9.33 24.40
N LYS A 263 7.77 -8.62 25.52
CA LYS A 263 7.50 -9.12 26.89
C LYS A 263 6.03 -8.96 27.29
N ILE A 264 5.30 -8.06 26.63
CA ILE A 264 3.86 -7.89 26.83
C ILE A 264 3.17 -9.13 26.24
N SER A 265 2.48 -9.90 27.09
CA SER A 265 1.66 -11.05 26.65
C SER A 265 0.76 -10.65 25.49
N LYS A 266 0.51 -11.55 24.53
CA LYS A 266 -0.42 -11.25 23.42
C LYS A 266 -1.85 -11.70 23.72
N ASP A 267 -2.02 -12.41 24.84
CA ASP A 267 -3.28 -13.02 25.27
C ASP A 267 -3.98 -12.17 26.35
N PHE A 268 -3.96 -10.84 26.19
CA PHE A 268 -4.69 -9.96 27.11
C PHE A 268 -6.19 -10.13 26.90
N GLN A 269 -6.89 -10.52 27.97
CA GLN A 269 -8.34 -10.46 28.03
C GLN A 269 -8.80 -9.09 28.56
N LYS A 270 -10.05 -8.72 28.26
CA LYS A 270 -10.63 -7.46 28.75
C LYS A 270 -10.65 -7.36 30.28
N SER A 271 -10.65 -8.50 30.98
CA SER A 271 -10.54 -8.61 32.44
C SER A 271 -9.23 -8.06 32.98
N ASP A 272 -8.17 -8.04 32.18
CA ASP A 272 -6.83 -7.63 32.62
C ASP A 272 -6.69 -6.10 32.72
N PHE A 273 -7.74 -5.35 32.36
CA PHE A 273 -7.81 -3.89 32.47
C PHE A 273 -8.42 -3.40 33.79
N ILE A 274 -8.77 -4.28 34.74
CA ILE A 274 -9.38 -3.88 36.02
C ILE A 274 -8.41 -4.14 37.17
N ALA A 275 -7.73 -3.07 37.62
CA ALA A 275 -7.54 -2.69 39.03
C ALA A 275 -6.50 -1.55 39.11
N PHE A 276 -6.96 -0.30 38.99
CA PHE A 276 -6.19 0.88 39.42
C PHE A 276 -7.00 1.77 40.38
N GLU A 277 -8.14 1.29 40.90
CA GLU A 277 -9.03 2.09 41.76
C GLU A 277 -9.05 1.67 43.24
N ASN A 278 -8.18 0.76 43.70
CA ASN A 278 -8.23 0.27 45.09
C ASN A 278 -6.94 0.46 45.92
N ASP A 279 -6.03 1.34 45.52
CA ASP A 279 -4.93 1.75 46.41
C ASP A 279 -5.11 3.22 46.81
N GLU A 280 -6.04 3.45 47.75
CA GLU A 280 -5.99 4.58 48.71
C GLU A 280 -5.57 4.03 50.09
#